data_AF-A0A9E4TSR5-F1
#
_entry.id   AF-A0A9E4TSR5-F1
#
_cell.length_a   1.000
_cell.length_b   1.000
_cell.length_c   1.000
_cell.angle_alpha   90.00
_cell.angle_beta   90.00
_cell.angle_gamma   90.00
#
_symmetry.space_group_name_H-M   'P 1'
#
loop_
_entity.id
_entity.type
_entity.pdbx_description
1 polymer ?
#
loop_
_entity_poly.entity_id
_entity_poly.type
_entity_poly.pdbx_seq_one_letter_code
_entity_poly.pdbx_strand_id
1 'polypeptide(L)' 'MRSQQVYLEAVHTDGGDQFGASVAISGDTLVVGAPEEDSSATGGEADNSAPGAGAVYTWQ' A
#
# COMPACT_ATOMS: atom_id res chain seq x y z
N MET A 1 27.85 11.83 -2.81
CA MET A 1 26.72 11.30 -2.04
C MET A 1 26.33 9.97 -2.65
N ARG A 2 26.20 8.89 -1.88
CA ARG A 2 25.61 7.63 -2.38
C ARG A 2 24.10 7.72 -2.11
N SER A 3 23.28 7.59 -3.15
CA SER A 3 21.88 7.23 -2.95
C SER A 3 21.80 5.73 -2.69
N GLN A 4 21.01 5.35 -1.69
CA GLN A 4 20.70 3.95 -1.42
C GLN A 4 19.25 3.74 -1.84
N GLN A 5 19.05 2.88 -2.84
CA GLN A 5 17.73 2.55 -3.34
C GLN A 5 17.28 1.27 -2.63
N VAL A 6 16.14 1.34 -1.93
CA VAL A 6 15.44 0.17 -1.39
C VAL A 6 14.16 0.02 -2.20
N TYR A 7 13.90 -1.20 -2.65
CA TYR A 7 12.65 -1.56 -3.29
C TYR A 7 11.69 -2.06 -2.21
N LEU A 8 10.54 -1.41 -2.10
CA LEU A 8 9.45 -1.82 -1.22
C LEU A 8 8.31 -2.26 -2.13
N GLU A 9 7.91 -3.53 -1.99
CA GLU A 9 6.77 -4.09 -2.69
C GLU A 9 5.63 -4.27 -1.69
N ALA A 10 4.43 -3.85 -2.08
CA ALA A 10 3.24 -4.19 -1.34
C ALA A 10 2.87 -5.64 -1.63
N VAL A 11 2.66 -6.42 -0.58
CA VAL A 11 2.04 -7.73 -0.71
C VAL A 11 0.55 -7.50 -0.96
N HIS A 12 0.04 -7.97 -2.10
CA HIS A 12 -1.36 -7.82 -2.53
C HIS A 12 -1.68 -6.41 -3.03
N THR A 13 -1.24 -6.10 -4.25
CA THR A 13 -1.80 -5.00 -5.05
C THR A 13 -2.17 -5.60 -6.39
N ASP A 14 -3.46 -5.60 -6.69
CA ASP A 14 -3.98 -5.99 -7.98
C ASP A 14 -3.99 -4.79 -8.95
N GLY A 15 -4.09 -5.12 -10.23
CA GLY A 15 -4.16 -4.11 -11.28
C GLY A 15 -5.49 -3.35 -11.22
N GLY A 16 -5.48 -2.16 -10.63
CA GLY A 16 -6.69 -1.34 -10.49
C GLY A 16 -6.75 -0.57 -9.18
N ASP A 17 -6.06 -1.06 -8.16
CA ASP A 17 -6.22 -0.62 -6.76
C ASP A 17 -5.64 0.77 -6.46
N GLN A 18 -4.97 1.34 -7.47
CA GLN A 18 -4.33 2.66 -7.41
C GLN A 18 -3.30 2.76 -6.28
N PHE A 19 -2.59 1.67 -5.98
CA PHE A 19 -1.44 1.71 -5.07
C PHE A 19 -0.45 2.80 -5.47
N GLY A 20 -0.07 3.65 -4.51
CA GLY A 20 0.79 4.80 -4.78
C GLY A 20 0.05 6.07 -5.17
N ALA A 21 -1.30 6.08 -5.13
CA ALA A 21 -2.10 7.29 -5.39
C ALA A 21 -1.77 8.44 -4.43
N SER A 22 -1.36 8.12 -3.20
CA SER A 22 -0.80 9.08 -2.25
C SER A 22 0.33 8.45 -1.44
N VAL A 23 1.34 9.27 -1.09
CA VAL A 23 2.52 8.84 -0.33
C VAL A 23 2.86 9.89 0.71
N ALA A 24 3.12 9.46 1.94
CA ALA A 24 3.59 10.32 3.02
C ALA A 24 4.71 9.63 3.81
N ILE A 25 5.66 10.42 4.30
CA ILE A 25 6.75 9.94 5.17
C ILE A 25 6.83 10.79 6.42
N SER A 26 6.98 10.15 7.58
CA SER A 26 7.22 10.82 8.86
C SER A 26 8.12 9.96 9.73
N GLY A 27 9.30 10.50 10.07
CA GLY A 27 10.34 9.71 10.74
C GLY A 27 10.76 8.51 9.88
N ASP A 28 10.74 7.33 10.48
CA ASP A 28 11.04 6.05 9.81
C ASP A 28 9.79 5.41 9.17
N THR A 29 8.62 6.05 9.28
CA THR A 29 7.38 5.50 8.74
C THR A 29 7.08 6.02 7.35
N LEU A 30 6.94 5.11 6.39
CA LEU A 30 6.38 5.35 5.06
C LEU A 30 4.93 4.88 5.03
N VAL A 31 4.05 5.69 4.46
CA VAL A 31 2.64 5.37 4.23
C VAL A 31 2.31 5.52 2.75
N VAL A 32 1.65 4.51 2.17
CA VAL A 32 1.20 4.51 0.77
C VAL A 32 -0.29 4.16 0.72
N GLY A 33 -1.10 4.98 0.04
CA GLY A 33 -2.53 4.74 -0.14
C GLY A 33 -2.85 4.00 -1.44
N ALA A 34 -3.88 3.15 -1.39
CA ALA A 34 -4.51 2.44 -2.51
C ALA A 34 -6.03 2.59 -2.41
N PRO A 35 -6.62 3.70 -2.92
CA PRO A 35 -8.04 4.02 -2.69
C PRO A 35 -9.03 3.08 -3.37
N GLU A 36 -8.61 2.31 -4.39
CA GLU A 36 -9.46 1.31 -5.05
C GLU A 36 -9.11 -0.12 -4.63
N GLU A 37 -8.32 -0.31 -3.57
CA GLU A 37 -8.06 -1.66 -3.08
C GLU A 37 -9.38 -2.32 -2.67
N ASP A 38 -9.63 -3.48 -3.25
CA ASP A 38 -10.76 -4.31 -2.90
C ASP A 38 -10.32 -5.17 -1.72
N SER A 39 -10.74 -4.88 -0.48
CA SER A 39 -10.46 -5.77 0.66
C SER A 39 -11.31 -5.48 1.88
N SER A 40 -11.74 -6.53 2.59
CA SER A 40 -12.30 -6.46 3.94
C SER A 40 -11.29 -6.88 5.01
N ALA A 41 -10.08 -7.27 4.61
CA ALA A 41 -9.03 -7.72 5.51
C ALA A 41 -8.41 -6.54 6.29
N THR A 42 -7.97 -6.82 7.51
CA THR A 42 -7.25 -5.84 8.37
C THR A 42 -5.74 -6.10 8.44
N GLY A 43 -5.21 -6.85 7.48
CA GLY A 43 -3.79 -7.23 7.34
C GLY A 43 -3.60 -7.94 6.00
N GLY A 44 -2.35 -8.04 5.51
CA GLY A 44 -1.96 -8.50 4.16
C GLY A 44 -2.37 -9.93 3.78
N GLU A 45 -3.66 -10.20 3.85
CA GLU A 45 -4.37 -11.37 3.38
C GLU A 45 -4.86 -11.06 1.97
N ALA A 46 -4.80 -12.04 1.07
CA ALA A 46 -5.42 -11.88 -0.24
C ALA A 46 -6.95 -11.97 -0.10
N ASP A 47 -7.61 -10.82 -0.02
CA ASP A 47 -9.07 -10.70 0.04
C ASP A 47 -9.52 -9.57 -0.87
N ASN A 48 -10.38 -9.88 -1.86
CA ASN A 48 -11.00 -8.93 -2.78
C ASN A 48 -12.54 -8.93 -2.68
N SER A 49 -13.07 -9.29 -1.51
CA SER A 49 -14.52 -9.45 -1.33
C SER A 49 -15.28 -8.14 -1.10
N ALA A 50 -14.58 -7.01 -0.91
CA ALA A 50 -15.17 -5.70 -0.65
C ALA A 50 -14.68 -4.64 -1.66
N PRO A 51 -15.41 -4.44 -2.76
CA PRO A 51 -14.97 -3.54 -3.83
C PRO A 51 -14.83 -2.07 -3.42
N GLY A 52 -13.71 -1.43 -3.78
CA GLY A 52 -13.42 -0.02 -3.55
C GLY A 52 -13.36 0.37 -2.07
N ALA A 53 -13.03 -0.58 -1.18
CA ALA A 53 -12.93 -0.33 0.25
C ALA A 53 -11.74 0.58 0.59
N GLY A 54 -10.68 0.47 -0.19
CA GLY A 54 -9.43 1.20 -0.05
C GLY A 54 -8.53 0.63 1.05
N ALA A 55 -7.23 0.84 0.89
CA ALA A 55 -6.21 0.38 1.83
C ALA A 55 -5.09 1.41 2.06
N VAL A 56 -4.37 1.20 3.15
CA VAL A 56 -3.16 1.94 3.52
C VAL A 56 -2.07 0.94 3.89
N TYR A 57 -0.92 1.05 3.22
CA TYR A 57 0.26 0.23 3.45
C TYR A 57 1.30 1.04 4.22
N THR A 58 1.91 0.45 5.23
CA THR A 58 2.90 1.10 6.08
C THR A 58 4.19 0.32 6.17
N TRP A 59 5.33 1.01 6.11
CA TRP A 59 6.66 0.48 6.40
C TRP A 59 7.29 1.24 7.56
N GLN A 60 8.05 0.54 8.40
CA GLN A 60 8.82 1.04 9.54
C GLN A 60 10.22 0.43 9.54
#